data_AF-A0A0K2W2F0-F1
#
_entry.id   AF-A0A0K2W2F0-F1
#
_cell.length_a   1.000
_cell.length_b   1.000
_cell.length_c   1.000
_cell.angle_alpha   90.00
_cell.angle_beta   90.00
_cell.angle_gamma   90.00
#
_symmetry.space_group_name_H-M   'P 1'
#
loop_
_entity.id
_entity.type
_entity.pdbx_description
1 polymer ?
#
loop_
_entity_poly.entity_id
_entity_poly.type
_entity_poly.pdbx_seq_one_letter_code
_entity_poly.pdbx_strand_id
1 'polypeptide(L)'
;MDMLMDARRATPEEKQRGVDAAMAVLDRAGMTAEDAASGAFAVEGWDDMGFPPDREPSEAEYKAADVWYEASNAALDACCAGWPEDRRLRVQELQLLHDPESLLADHATALARLRAIIQAEDGKNEHLYDRVFLAMAATADMADGSLARDLVIAVTVAHTPLWLAGFTPDEPIEPKRKAVLDAIDALEKASAPE
;
A
#
# COMPACT_ATOMS: atom_id res chain seq x y z
N MET A 1 -12.29 -0.95 -9.72
CA MET A 1 -11.07 -0.99 -8.90
C MET A 1 -10.33 -2.27 -9.20
N ASP A 2 -9.01 -2.22 -9.15
CA ASP A 2 -8.14 -3.37 -9.38
C ASP A 2 -7.71 -3.98 -8.03
N MET A 3 -7.15 -5.18 -8.04
CA MET A 3 -6.56 -5.81 -6.85
C MET A 3 -5.08 -6.10 -7.08
N LEU A 4 -4.30 -6.07 -6.00
CA LEU A 4 -2.89 -6.44 -5.99
C LEU A 4 -2.63 -7.50 -4.93
N MET A 5 -1.80 -8.47 -5.27
CA MET A 5 -1.22 -9.38 -4.30
C MET A 5 0.12 -8.82 -3.78
N ASP A 6 0.13 -8.30 -2.54
CA ASP A 6 1.35 -7.83 -1.87
C ASP A 6 2.11 -9.00 -1.24
N ALA A 7 2.80 -9.73 -2.12
CA ALA A 7 3.69 -10.82 -1.77
C ALA A 7 5.12 -10.49 -2.20
N ARG A 8 5.92 -9.99 -1.26
CA ARG A 8 7.34 -9.69 -1.52
C ARG A 8 8.08 -10.93 -2.01
N ARG A 9 8.90 -10.75 -3.05
CA ARG A 9 9.64 -11.80 -3.77
C ARG A 9 8.75 -12.81 -4.50
N ALA A 10 7.43 -12.64 -4.55
CA ALA A 10 6.61 -13.42 -5.47
C ALA A 10 6.89 -12.98 -6.90
N THR A 11 7.02 -13.94 -7.82
CA THR A 11 7.08 -13.62 -9.25
C THR A 11 5.76 -12.98 -9.70
N PRO A 12 5.74 -12.25 -10.83
CA PRO A 12 4.50 -11.72 -11.40
C PRO A 12 3.44 -12.81 -11.59
N GLU A 13 3.83 -14.02 -12.00
CA GLU A 13 2.93 -15.16 -12.18
C GLU A 13 2.41 -15.70 -10.85
N GLU A 14 3.23 -15.71 -9.80
CA GLU A 14 2.78 -16.05 -8.44
C GLU A 14 1.75 -15.04 -7.94
N LYS A 15 2.01 -13.74 -8.10
CA LYS A 15 1.06 -12.68 -7.73
C LYS A 15 -0.24 -12.79 -8.53
N GLN A 16 -0.16 -12.99 -9.84
CA GLN A 16 -1.33 -13.13 -10.70
C GLN A 16 -2.21 -14.32 -10.30
N ARG A 17 -1.61 -15.49 -9.98
CA ARG A 17 -2.39 -16.63 -9.47
C ARG A 17 -3.14 -16.30 -8.18
N GLY A 18 -2.55 -15.49 -7.31
CA GLY A 18 -3.23 -15.00 -6.11
C GLY A 18 -4.44 -14.14 -6.45
N VAL A 19 -4.26 -13.15 -7.34
CA VAL A 19 -5.35 -12.27 -7.79
C VAL A 19 -6.47 -13.06 -8.48
N ASP A 20 -6.13 -14.01 -9.35
CA ASP A 20 -7.11 -14.86 -10.05
C ASP A 20 -7.92 -15.71 -9.05
N ALA A 21 -7.28 -16.22 -8.00
CA ALA A 21 -7.95 -17.00 -6.96
C ALA A 21 -8.92 -16.14 -6.12
N ALA A 22 -8.53 -14.91 -5.76
CA ALA A 22 -9.41 -13.96 -5.09
C ALA A 22 -10.62 -13.60 -5.97
N MET A 23 -10.39 -13.32 -7.25
CA MET A 23 -11.47 -13.03 -8.21
C MET A 23 -12.48 -14.18 -8.29
N ALA A 24 -12.02 -15.43 -8.31
CA ALA A 24 -12.92 -16.58 -8.32
C ALA A 24 -13.80 -16.72 -7.06
N VAL A 25 -13.33 -16.23 -5.91
CA VAL A 25 -14.15 -16.14 -4.68
C VAL A 25 -15.22 -15.06 -4.83
N LEU A 26 -14.82 -13.86 -5.26
CA LEU A 26 -15.71 -12.72 -5.46
C LEU A 26 -16.81 -13.02 -6.48
N ASP A 27 -16.45 -13.62 -7.62
CA ASP A 27 -17.37 -14.03 -8.67
C ASP A 27 -18.40 -15.06 -8.16
N ARG A 28 -17.95 -16.03 -7.36
CA ARG A 28 -18.84 -17.03 -6.73
C ARG A 28 -19.81 -16.39 -5.75
N ALA A 29 -19.35 -15.37 -5.01
CA ALA A 29 -20.18 -14.62 -4.07
C ALA A 29 -21.12 -13.63 -4.76
N GLY A 30 -20.89 -13.32 -6.04
CA GLY A 30 -21.62 -12.29 -6.79
C GLY A 30 -21.35 -10.88 -6.24
N MET A 31 -20.15 -10.65 -5.71
CA MET A 31 -19.76 -9.44 -5.01
C MET A 31 -18.60 -8.77 -5.72
N THR A 32 -18.58 -7.44 -5.77
CA THR A 32 -17.42 -6.72 -6.30
C THR A 32 -16.29 -6.71 -5.27
N ALA A 33 -15.04 -6.58 -5.74
CA ALA A 33 -13.89 -6.41 -4.83
C ALA A 33 -14.06 -5.20 -3.90
N GLU A 34 -14.65 -4.12 -4.41
CA GLU A 34 -14.89 -2.88 -3.67
C GLU A 34 -15.93 -3.07 -2.55
N ASP A 35 -17.04 -3.76 -2.82
CA ASP A 35 -18.05 -4.05 -1.80
C ASP A 35 -17.49 -4.96 -0.70
N ALA A 36 -16.76 -6.02 -1.09
CA ALA A 36 -16.17 -6.96 -0.16
C ALA A 36 -15.15 -6.28 0.75
N ALA A 37 -14.20 -5.53 0.17
CA ALA A 37 -13.20 -4.78 0.90
C ALA A 37 -13.83 -3.69 1.79
N SER A 38 -14.91 -3.04 1.35
CA SER A 38 -15.63 -2.06 2.17
C SER A 38 -16.24 -2.70 3.41
N GLY A 39 -16.76 -3.94 3.30
CA GLY A 39 -17.20 -4.72 4.45
C GLY A 39 -16.05 -5.01 5.43
N ALA A 40 -14.92 -5.49 4.93
CA ALA A 40 -13.73 -5.74 5.77
C ALA A 40 -13.25 -4.47 6.47
N PHE A 41 -13.20 -3.34 5.75
CA PHE A 41 -12.84 -2.04 6.31
C PHE A 41 -13.79 -1.60 7.43
N ALA A 42 -15.10 -1.83 7.30
CA ALA A 42 -16.06 -1.53 8.36
C ALA A 42 -15.81 -2.37 9.63
N VAL A 43 -15.51 -3.66 9.46
CA VAL A 43 -15.22 -4.59 10.57
C VAL A 43 -13.90 -4.24 11.25
N GLU A 44 -12.83 -4.03 10.49
CA GLU A 44 -11.51 -3.68 11.02
C GLU A 44 -11.53 -2.30 11.67
N GLY A 45 -12.21 -1.31 11.06
CA GLY A 45 -12.39 -0.01 11.65
C GLY A 45 -13.16 -0.06 12.98
N TRP A 46 -14.11 -0.98 13.12
CA TRP A 46 -14.83 -1.21 14.38
C TRP A 46 -13.93 -1.82 15.47
N ASP A 47 -13.07 -2.76 15.12
CA ASP A 47 -12.03 -3.33 16.01
C ASP A 47 -11.04 -2.25 16.46
N ASP A 48 -10.50 -1.45 15.53
CA ASP A 48 -9.58 -0.35 15.81
C ASP A 48 -10.17 0.70 16.78
N MET A 49 -11.50 0.88 16.75
CA MET A 49 -12.21 1.77 17.67
C MET A 49 -12.50 1.14 19.05
N GLY A 50 -12.20 -0.15 19.25
CA GLY A 50 -12.45 -0.89 20.47
C GLY A 50 -13.89 -1.39 20.63
N PHE A 51 -14.52 -1.77 19.52
CA PHE A 51 -15.87 -2.36 19.46
C PHE A 51 -17.00 -1.50 20.07
N PRO A 52 -17.13 -0.20 19.71
CA PRO A 52 -18.23 0.62 20.20
C PRO A 52 -19.59 0.07 19.71
N PRO A 53 -20.59 -0.14 20.62
CA PRO A 53 -21.83 -0.83 20.28
C PRO A 53 -22.75 -0.04 19.33
N ASP A 54 -22.58 1.27 19.23
CA ASP A 54 -23.34 2.14 18.32
C ASP A 54 -22.77 2.21 16.91
N ARG A 55 -21.64 1.53 16.66
CA ARG A 55 -20.98 1.47 15.35
C ARG A 55 -20.65 0.04 14.92
N GLU A 56 -21.35 -0.93 15.50
CA GLU A 56 -21.26 -2.32 15.07
C GLU A 56 -21.63 -2.42 13.57
N PRO A 57 -20.81 -3.08 12.74
CA PRO A 57 -21.14 -3.37 11.36
C PRO A 57 -22.49 -4.08 11.23
N SER A 58 -23.21 -3.77 10.16
CA SER A 58 -24.42 -4.49 9.80
C SER A 58 -24.12 -5.92 9.34
N GLU A 59 -25.14 -6.79 9.38
CA GLU A 59 -25.07 -8.15 8.83
C GLU A 59 -24.59 -8.19 7.36
N ALA A 60 -24.93 -7.17 6.58
CA ALA A 60 -24.48 -7.06 5.19
C ALA A 60 -22.97 -6.75 5.10
N GLU A 61 -22.46 -5.88 5.98
CA GLU A 61 -21.04 -5.55 6.07
C GLU A 61 -20.22 -6.73 6.59
N TYR A 62 -20.71 -7.47 7.59
CA TYR A 62 -20.07 -8.72 8.03
C TYR A 62 -19.99 -9.74 6.89
N LYS A 63 -21.08 -9.93 6.15
CA LYS A 63 -21.07 -10.85 5.01
C LYS A 63 -20.10 -10.41 3.92
N ALA A 64 -19.98 -9.11 3.66
CA ALA A 64 -19.00 -8.59 2.72
C ALA A 64 -17.56 -8.79 3.22
N ALA A 65 -17.31 -8.56 4.51
CA ALA A 65 -16.03 -8.83 5.15
C ALA A 65 -15.61 -10.30 5.05
N ASP A 66 -16.54 -11.23 5.33
CA ASP A 66 -16.29 -12.67 5.21
C ASP A 66 -15.84 -13.06 3.81
N VAL A 67 -16.48 -12.49 2.78
CA VAL A 67 -16.10 -12.71 1.37
C VAL A 67 -14.72 -12.16 1.08
N TRP A 68 -14.37 -10.97 1.60
CA TRP A 68 -13.02 -10.41 1.45
C TRP A 68 -11.97 -11.28 2.13
N TYR A 69 -12.21 -11.73 3.37
CA TYR A 69 -11.28 -12.61 4.09
C TYR A 69 -11.12 -13.96 3.39
N GLU A 70 -12.19 -14.52 2.83
CA GLU A 70 -12.11 -15.73 1.99
C GLU A 70 -11.28 -15.47 0.72
N ALA A 71 -11.49 -14.34 0.05
CA ALA A 71 -10.73 -13.96 -1.14
C ALA A 71 -9.24 -13.76 -0.83
N SER A 72 -8.91 -13.09 0.29
CA SER A 72 -7.55 -12.88 0.76
C SER A 72 -6.84 -14.19 1.09
N ASN A 73 -7.53 -15.13 1.76
CA ASN A 73 -6.99 -16.46 2.03
C ASN A 73 -6.74 -17.25 0.74
N ALA A 74 -7.70 -17.24 -0.20
CA ALA A 74 -7.54 -17.91 -1.49
C ALA A 74 -6.37 -17.33 -2.29
N ALA A 75 -6.19 -16.00 -2.26
CA ALA A 75 -5.06 -15.33 -2.89
C ALA A 75 -3.72 -15.75 -2.28
N LEU A 76 -3.63 -15.75 -0.95
CA LEU A 76 -2.43 -16.18 -0.23
C LEU A 76 -2.05 -17.62 -0.57
N ASP A 77 -3.01 -18.54 -0.53
CA ASP A 77 -2.78 -19.96 -0.80
C ASP A 77 -2.34 -20.20 -2.26
N ALA A 78 -2.96 -19.53 -3.23
CA ALA A 78 -2.62 -19.68 -4.64
C ALA A 78 -1.28 -19.01 -5.00
N CYS A 79 -1.01 -17.83 -4.41
CA CYS A 79 0.23 -17.09 -4.62
C CYS A 79 1.42 -17.86 -4.05
N CYS A 80 1.30 -18.33 -2.81
CA CYS A 80 2.37 -18.98 -2.05
C CYS A 80 2.44 -20.50 -2.27
N ALA A 81 1.76 -21.03 -3.29
CA ALA A 81 1.73 -22.46 -3.54
C ALA A 81 3.15 -23.04 -3.67
N GLY A 82 3.51 -23.96 -2.77
CA GLY A 82 4.83 -24.60 -2.73
C GLY A 82 5.91 -23.80 -1.98
N TRP A 83 5.58 -22.68 -1.36
CA TRP A 83 6.53 -21.91 -0.56
C TRP A 83 6.79 -22.54 0.82
N PRO A 84 8.00 -22.37 1.38
CA PRO A 84 8.26 -22.64 2.79
C PRO A 84 7.35 -21.80 3.71
N GLU A 85 6.94 -22.37 4.84
CA GLU A 85 6.00 -21.74 5.78
C GLU A 85 6.53 -20.40 6.34
N ASP A 86 7.83 -20.34 6.67
CA ASP A 86 8.49 -19.12 7.16
C ASP A 86 8.50 -17.98 6.14
N ARG A 87 8.48 -18.32 4.84
CA ARG A 87 8.32 -17.35 3.75
C ARG A 87 6.86 -16.92 3.61
N ARG A 88 5.92 -17.86 3.70
CA ARG A 88 4.47 -17.60 3.62
C ARG A 88 4.00 -16.63 4.70
N LEU A 89 4.51 -16.78 5.93
CA LEU A 89 4.18 -15.93 7.09
C LEU A 89 4.62 -14.45 6.95
N ARG A 90 5.38 -14.10 5.91
CA ARG A 90 5.88 -12.74 5.67
C ARG A 90 5.17 -12.02 4.52
N VAL A 91 4.22 -12.69 3.87
CA VAL A 91 3.37 -12.07 2.85
C VAL A 91 2.37 -11.16 3.55
N GLN A 92 2.15 -9.96 3.01
CA GLN A 92 1.27 -8.99 3.65
C GLN A 92 -0.18 -9.40 3.41
N GLU A 93 -0.72 -9.25 2.20
CA GLU A 93 -2.10 -9.66 1.87
C GLU A 93 -2.51 -9.27 0.44
N LEU A 94 -3.78 -9.55 0.12
CA LEU A 94 -4.53 -9.00 -0.99
C LEU A 94 -4.93 -7.55 -0.68
N GLN A 95 -4.68 -6.63 -1.61
CA GLN A 95 -5.00 -5.21 -1.48
C GLN A 95 -5.97 -4.76 -2.57
N LEU A 96 -6.91 -3.89 -2.20
CA LEU A 96 -7.74 -3.16 -3.16
C LEU A 96 -6.97 -1.92 -3.63
N LEU A 97 -6.87 -1.73 -4.95
CA LEU A 97 -6.18 -0.60 -5.55
C LEU A 97 -7.14 0.55 -5.81
N HIS A 98 -6.97 1.63 -5.05
CA HIS A 98 -7.70 2.89 -5.25
C HIS A 98 -7.05 3.81 -6.28
N ASP A 99 -5.71 3.77 -6.40
CA ASP A 99 -4.94 4.45 -7.45
C ASP A 99 -3.93 3.47 -8.09
N PRO A 100 -4.37 2.67 -9.07
CA PRO A 100 -3.52 1.67 -9.71
C PRO A 100 -2.27 2.27 -10.35
N GLU A 101 -2.33 3.52 -10.84
CA GLU A 101 -1.17 4.12 -11.50
C GLU A 101 0.00 4.35 -10.54
N SER A 102 -0.29 4.75 -9.30
CA SER A 102 0.73 4.94 -8.27
C SER A 102 1.12 3.62 -7.63
N LEU A 103 0.16 2.73 -7.39
CA LEU A 103 0.37 1.47 -6.68
C LEU A 103 1.04 0.37 -7.52
N LEU A 104 0.92 0.44 -8.85
CA LEU A 104 1.54 -0.49 -9.79
C LEU A 104 2.71 0.11 -10.57
N ALA A 105 3.18 1.30 -10.19
CA ALA A 105 4.33 1.92 -10.83
C ALA A 105 5.58 1.05 -10.67
N ASP A 106 6.35 0.87 -11.76
CA ASP A 106 7.67 0.25 -11.67
C ASP A 106 8.63 1.13 -10.85
N HIS A 107 9.74 0.55 -10.40
CA HIS A 107 10.76 1.22 -9.58
C HIS A 107 11.16 2.61 -10.09
N ALA A 108 11.47 2.72 -11.39
CA ALA A 108 11.95 3.96 -11.99
C ALA A 108 10.82 4.99 -12.13
N THR A 109 9.64 4.55 -12.56
CA THR A 109 8.44 5.40 -12.66
C THR A 109 8.02 5.92 -11.29
N ALA A 110 8.06 5.06 -10.26
CA ALA A 110 7.71 5.40 -8.90
C ALA A 110 8.64 6.50 -8.34
N LEU A 111 9.96 6.32 -8.49
CA LEU A 111 10.95 7.32 -8.09
C LEU A 111 10.79 8.64 -8.85
N ALA A 112 10.58 8.59 -10.16
CA ALA A 112 10.41 9.79 -10.99
C ALA A 112 9.16 10.58 -10.58
N ARG A 113 8.02 9.91 -10.39
CA ARG A 113 6.77 10.53 -9.92
C ARG A 113 6.93 11.10 -8.50
N LEU A 114 7.55 10.34 -7.60
CA LEU A 114 7.80 10.77 -6.23
C LEU A 114 8.63 12.07 -6.21
N ARG A 115 9.70 12.16 -7.00
CA ARG A 115 10.49 13.39 -7.14
C ARG A 115 9.67 14.54 -7.73
N ALA A 116 8.87 14.27 -8.76
CA ALA A 116 8.04 15.30 -9.40
C ALA A 116 7.04 15.92 -8.41
N ILE A 117 6.38 15.09 -7.59
CA ILE A 117 5.46 15.54 -6.53
C ILE A 117 6.18 16.45 -5.54
N ILE A 118 7.34 16.02 -5.03
CA ILE A 118 8.10 16.80 -4.03
C ILE A 118 8.64 18.12 -4.61
N GLN A 119 8.99 18.15 -5.89
CA GLN A 119 9.41 19.38 -6.57
C GLN A 119 8.26 20.35 -6.81
N ALA A 120 7.06 19.83 -7.12
CA ALA A 120 5.86 20.62 -7.33
C ALA A 120 5.20 21.09 -6.01
N GLU A 121 5.50 20.43 -4.89
CA GLU A 121 4.93 20.74 -3.59
C GLU A 121 5.19 22.21 -3.19
N ASP A 122 4.10 22.95 -3.03
CA ASP A 122 4.07 24.34 -2.59
C ASP A 122 3.54 24.49 -1.15
N GLY A 123 3.37 23.38 -0.44
CA GLY A 123 2.85 23.30 0.92
C GLY A 123 1.33 23.10 0.99
N LYS A 124 0.63 23.00 -0.15
CA LYS A 124 -0.82 22.77 -0.20
C LYS A 124 -1.23 21.30 -0.20
N ASN A 125 -0.28 20.38 -0.35
CA ASN A 125 -0.46 18.95 -0.08
C ASN A 125 -1.45 18.24 -1.01
N GLU A 126 -1.42 18.57 -2.30
CA GLU A 126 -2.30 17.97 -3.30
C GLU A 126 -2.07 16.45 -3.47
N HIS A 127 -0.91 15.92 -3.04
CA HIS A 127 -0.50 14.52 -3.26
C HIS A 127 -0.07 13.79 -1.98
N LEU A 128 -0.77 14.04 -0.87
CA LEU A 128 -0.35 13.53 0.45
C LEU A 128 -0.20 12.00 0.51
N TYR A 129 -1.10 11.26 -0.16
CA TYR A 129 -1.15 9.79 -0.10
C TYR A 129 -0.31 9.13 -1.20
N ASP A 130 -0.30 9.70 -2.40
CA ASP A 130 0.43 9.20 -3.57
C ASP A 130 1.91 8.97 -3.25
N ARG A 131 2.53 9.86 -2.46
CA ARG A 131 3.96 9.72 -2.10
C ARG A 131 4.29 8.44 -1.36
N VAL A 132 3.40 7.97 -0.47
CA VAL A 132 3.65 6.79 0.37
C VAL A 132 3.56 5.56 -0.52
N PHE A 133 2.54 5.51 -1.36
CA PHE A 133 2.35 4.43 -2.33
C PHE A 133 3.48 4.37 -3.36
N LEU A 134 3.97 5.51 -3.85
CA LEU A 134 5.13 5.55 -4.74
C LEU A 134 6.42 5.11 -4.03
N ALA A 135 6.63 5.47 -2.77
CA ALA A 135 7.78 4.97 -2.00
C ALA A 135 7.69 3.45 -1.74
N MET A 136 6.48 2.93 -1.50
CA MET A 136 6.23 1.49 -1.38
C MET A 136 6.49 0.77 -2.70
N ALA A 137 5.98 1.29 -3.82
CA ALA A 137 6.22 0.75 -5.15
C ALA A 137 7.72 0.73 -5.49
N ALA A 138 8.45 1.81 -5.20
CA ALA A 138 9.90 1.89 -5.36
C ALA A 138 10.70 0.92 -4.48
N THR A 139 10.09 0.29 -3.48
CA THR A 139 10.77 -0.69 -2.59
C THR A 139 10.15 -2.08 -2.66
N ALA A 140 9.19 -2.31 -3.57
CA ALA A 140 8.37 -3.52 -3.62
C ALA A 140 9.20 -4.81 -3.81
N ASP A 141 10.29 -4.72 -4.59
CA ASP A 141 11.15 -5.85 -4.93
C ASP A 141 12.34 -6.02 -3.98
N MET A 142 12.49 -5.15 -2.98
CA MET A 142 13.58 -5.26 -2.01
C MET A 142 13.49 -6.54 -1.19
N ALA A 143 14.59 -7.27 -1.15
CA ALA A 143 14.71 -8.52 -0.42
C ALA A 143 14.61 -8.30 1.10
N ASP A 144 15.25 -7.27 1.65
CA ASP A 144 15.16 -6.90 3.07
C ASP A 144 13.91 -6.07 3.32
N GLY A 145 12.88 -6.75 3.82
CA GLY A 145 11.60 -6.10 4.03
C GLY A 145 11.59 -5.07 5.16
N SER A 146 12.48 -5.23 6.14
CA SER A 146 12.60 -4.28 7.26
C SER A 146 13.25 -2.99 6.78
N LEU A 147 14.34 -3.12 6.01
CA LEU A 147 15.00 -1.97 5.39
C LEU A 147 14.06 -1.21 4.45
N ALA A 148 13.31 -1.91 3.60
CA ALA A 148 12.31 -1.29 2.72
C ALA A 148 11.28 -0.48 3.52
N ARG A 149 10.75 -1.03 4.61
CA ARG A 149 9.83 -0.32 5.50
C ARG A 149 10.49 0.93 6.12
N ASP A 150 11.72 0.80 6.60
CA ASP A 150 12.43 1.90 7.24
C ASP A 150 12.74 3.04 6.25
N LEU A 151 12.98 2.72 4.98
CA LEU A 151 13.15 3.71 3.90
C LEU A 151 11.84 4.45 3.58
N VAL A 152 10.72 3.74 3.47
CA VAL A 152 9.38 4.36 3.29
C VAL A 152 9.04 5.27 4.47
N ILE A 153 9.35 4.83 5.70
CA ILE A 153 9.19 5.64 6.92
C ILE A 153 10.08 6.89 6.84
N ALA A 154 11.34 6.76 6.42
CA ALA A 154 12.25 7.89 6.32
C ALA A 154 11.73 8.97 5.35
N VAL A 155 11.22 8.59 4.18
CA VAL A 155 10.57 9.53 3.24
C VAL A 155 9.34 10.19 3.87
N THR A 156 8.51 9.41 4.56
CA THR A 156 7.29 9.90 5.23
C THR A 156 7.61 10.90 6.36
N VAL A 157 8.60 10.59 7.19
CA VAL A 157 9.07 11.46 8.28
C VAL A 157 9.69 12.73 7.73
N ALA A 158 10.56 12.63 6.72
CA ALA A 158 11.18 13.80 6.08
C ALA A 158 10.13 14.73 5.44
N HIS A 159 9.01 14.18 4.96
CA HIS A 159 7.91 14.96 4.40
C HIS A 159 7.13 15.72 5.47
N THR A 160 7.07 15.24 6.71
CA THR A 160 6.20 15.84 7.74
C THR A 160 6.48 17.34 7.96
N PRO A 161 7.74 17.81 8.10
CA PRO A 161 8.03 19.25 8.16
C PRO A 161 7.65 20.03 6.91
N LEU A 162 7.77 19.42 5.71
CA LEU A 162 7.38 20.04 4.43
C LEU A 162 5.87 20.26 4.39
N TRP A 163 5.11 19.24 4.75
CA TRP A 163 3.65 19.30 4.92
C TRP A 163 3.24 20.41 5.91
N LEU A 164 3.87 20.44 7.08
CA LEU A 164 3.54 21.40 8.13
C LEU A 164 3.84 22.85 7.75
N ALA A 165 4.75 23.09 6.79
CA ALA A 165 5.06 24.43 6.28
C ALA A 165 3.83 25.15 5.73
N GLY A 166 2.86 24.41 5.17
CA GLY A 166 1.62 24.97 4.63
C GLY A 166 0.75 25.70 5.66
N PHE A 167 0.95 25.41 6.96
CA PHE A 167 0.24 26.08 8.05
C PHE A 167 0.96 27.34 8.56
N THR A 168 2.16 27.61 8.06
CA THR A 168 3.03 28.72 8.49
C THR A 168 3.61 29.42 7.25
N PRO A 169 2.89 30.40 6.68
CA PRO A 169 3.24 31.01 5.39
C PRO A 169 4.66 31.62 5.31
N ASP A 170 5.24 32.01 6.45
CA ASP A 170 6.56 32.63 6.54
C ASP A 170 7.70 31.60 6.69
N GLU A 171 7.40 30.32 6.85
CA GLU A 171 8.41 29.30 7.08
C GLU A 171 9.07 28.86 5.75
N PRO A 172 10.41 28.79 5.67
CA PRO A 172 11.08 28.41 4.44
C PRO A 172 10.84 26.95 4.05
N ILE A 173 10.44 26.74 2.79
CA ILE A 173 10.05 25.43 2.25
C ILE A 173 11.27 24.67 1.69
N GLU A 174 12.26 25.36 1.12
CA GLU A 174 13.40 24.74 0.42
C GLU A 174 14.24 23.77 1.28
N PRO A 175 14.61 24.08 2.54
CA PRO A 175 15.39 23.14 3.35
C PRO A 175 14.62 21.83 3.62
N LYS A 176 13.29 21.93 3.75
CA LYS A 176 12.41 20.79 4.01
C LYS A 176 12.24 19.95 2.75
N ARG A 177 12.02 20.58 1.59
CA ARG A 177 12.01 19.90 0.30
C ARG A 177 13.31 19.14 0.06
N LYS A 178 14.45 19.77 0.35
CA LYS A 178 15.76 19.12 0.26
C LYS A 178 15.85 17.89 1.16
N ALA A 179 15.36 17.95 2.40
CA ALA A 179 15.38 16.80 3.30
C ALA A 179 14.57 15.61 2.74
N VAL A 180 13.44 15.85 2.09
CA VAL A 180 12.66 14.80 1.42
C VAL A 180 13.43 14.23 0.23
N LEU A 181 14.02 15.08 -0.60
CA LEU A 181 14.82 14.63 -1.76
C LEU A 181 16.03 13.79 -1.33
N ASP A 182 16.72 14.18 -0.25
CA ASP A 182 17.84 13.42 0.31
C ASP A 182 17.37 12.04 0.83
N ALA A 183 16.15 11.94 1.38
CA ALA A 183 15.55 10.66 1.77
C ALA A 183 15.18 9.80 0.55
N ILE A 184 14.69 10.41 -0.53
CA ILE A 184 14.42 9.71 -1.80
C ILE A 184 15.73 9.20 -2.42
N ASP A 185 16.81 9.98 -2.39
CA ASP A 185 18.14 9.56 -2.86
C ASP A 185 18.63 8.32 -2.08
N ALA A 186 18.42 8.31 -0.75
CA ALA A 186 18.76 7.17 0.09
C ALA A 186 17.91 5.92 -0.26
N LEU A 187 16.61 6.11 -0.48
CA LEU A 187 15.69 5.06 -0.92
C LEU A 187 16.13 4.49 -2.28
N GLU A 188 16.37 5.33 -3.28
CA GLU A 188 16.81 4.91 -4.62
C GLU A 188 18.11 4.11 -4.56
N LYS A 189 19.10 4.61 -3.80
CA LYS A 189 20.38 3.93 -3.65
C LYS A 189 20.25 2.54 -3.01
N ALA A 190 19.37 2.39 -2.03
CA ALA A 190 19.19 1.14 -1.30
C ALA A 190 18.23 0.16 -1.99
N SER A 191 17.35 0.65 -2.86
CA SER A 191 16.37 -0.14 -3.62
C SER A 191 16.81 -0.47 -5.05
N ALA A 192 18.01 -0.04 -5.46
CA ALA A 192 18.53 -0.30 -6.79
C ALA A 192 18.45 -1.80 -7.13
N PRO A 193 17.85 -2.19 -8.27
CA PRO A 193 17.80 -3.58 -8.70
C PRO A 193 19.21 -4.17 -8.81
N GLU A 194 19.39 -5.42 -8.36
CA GLU A 194 20.65 -6.19 -8.52
C GLU A 194 20.94 -6.54 -9.98
#